data_AF-A0A2M8NE10-F1
#
_entry.id   AF-A0A2M8NE10-F1
#
_cell.length_a   1.000
_cell.length_b   1.000
_cell.length_c   1.000
_cell.angle_alpha   90.00
_cell.angle_beta   90.00
_cell.angle_gamma   90.00
#
_symmetry.space_group_name_H-M   'P 1'
#
loop_
_entity.id
_entity.type
_entity.pdbx_description
1 polymer ?
#
loop_
_entity_poly.entity_id
_entity_poly.type
_entity_poly.pdbx_seq_one_letter_code
_entity_poly.pdbx_strand_id
1 'polypeptide(L)'
;MSKTASAKKPASAKKKVTPLNSSDFGLSRHVIAEYSAIIDSHYDLDDITDPGFWVHVSRMISGDFVKIHCLWADGSRYVILFVSSVINEFVSVKVIEDYDIGFESADNVVAAAGKYGVRYGGRTLRWLVYRISDDLIVERGISTKEEANKKAQEYEERLT
;
A
#
# COMPACT_ATOMS: atom_id res chain seq x y z
N MET A 1 -42.80 -28.45 -26.04
CA MET A 1 -42.99 -27.35 -25.07
C MET A 1 -42.58 -27.87 -23.69
N SER A 2 -41.34 -27.60 -23.27
CA SER A 2 -40.79 -28.10 -22.00
C SER A 2 -41.00 -27.06 -20.91
N LYS A 3 -41.72 -27.42 -19.83
CA LYS A 3 -41.97 -26.53 -18.70
C LYS A 3 -40.76 -26.53 -17.77
N THR A 4 -40.10 -25.37 -17.69
CA THR A 4 -39.00 -25.08 -16.77
C THR A 4 -39.51 -25.13 -15.32
N ALA A 5 -39.01 -26.08 -14.53
CA ALA A 5 -39.21 -26.09 -13.09
C ALA A 5 -38.31 -25.03 -12.43
N SER A 6 -38.91 -23.93 -11.99
CA SER A 6 -38.23 -22.89 -11.21
C SER A 6 -37.95 -23.43 -9.80
N ALA A 7 -36.67 -23.67 -9.50
CA ALA A 7 -36.22 -24.09 -8.18
C ALA A 7 -36.39 -22.92 -7.20
N LYS A 8 -37.32 -23.10 -6.25
CA LYS A 8 -37.62 -22.14 -5.18
C LYS A 8 -36.43 -22.07 -4.22
N LYS A 9 -35.70 -20.96 -4.25
CA LYS A 9 -34.58 -20.65 -3.36
C LYS A 9 -35.04 -20.76 -1.89
N PRO A 10 -34.36 -21.51 -1.01
CA PRO A 10 -34.79 -21.61 0.39
C PRO A 10 -34.65 -20.26 1.08
N ALA A 11 -35.71 -19.82 1.76
CA ALA A 11 -35.72 -18.60 2.56
C ALA A 11 -34.66 -18.71 3.66
N SER A 12 -33.74 -17.75 3.74
CA SER A 12 -32.72 -17.76 4.79
C SER A 12 -33.39 -17.56 6.15
N ALA A 13 -33.16 -18.49 7.07
CA ALA A 13 -33.60 -18.36 8.44
C ALA A 13 -32.94 -17.12 9.06
N LYS A 14 -33.75 -16.19 9.57
CA LYS A 14 -33.26 -15.01 10.29
C LYS A 14 -32.48 -15.47 11.51
N LYS A 15 -31.14 -15.38 11.46
CA LYS A 15 -30.28 -15.61 12.63
C LYS A 15 -30.69 -14.60 13.72
N LYS A 16 -31.06 -15.10 14.90
CA LYS A 16 -31.25 -14.24 16.07
C LYS A 16 -29.88 -13.64 16.42
N VAL A 17 -29.76 -12.33 16.32
CA VAL A 17 -28.54 -11.60 16.70
C VAL A 17 -28.57 -11.42 18.21
N THR A 18 -27.63 -12.05 18.92
CA THR A 18 -27.42 -11.79 20.34
C THR A 18 -26.80 -10.40 20.49
N PRO A 19 -27.39 -9.48 21.27
CA PRO A 19 -26.82 -8.16 21.50
C PRO A 19 -25.42 -8.25 22.12
N LEU A 20 -24.54 -7.32 21.74
CA LEU A 20 -23.24 -7.16 22.37
C LEU A 20 -23.44 -6.89 23.87
N ASN A 21 -22.64 -7.55 24.71
CA ASN A 21 -22.66 -7.29 26.14
C ASN A 21 -22.07 -5.89 26.42
N SER A 22 -22.87 -5.01 27.01
CA SER A 22 -22.48 -3.62 27.26
C SER A 22 -21.28 -3.51 28.21
N SER A 23 -21.08 -4.48 29.11
CA SER A 23 -19.92 -4.50 30.00
C SER A 23 -18.60 -4.76 29.28
N ASP A 24 -18.64 -5.33 28.07
CA ASP A 24 -17.45 -5.61 27.26
C ASP A 24 -17.12 -4.45 26.30
N PHE A 25 -18.00 -3.46 26.16
CA PHE A 25 -17.78 -2.33 25.27
C PHE A 25 -16.94 -1.23 25.96
N GLY A 26 -15.78 -0.90 25.38
CA GLY A 26 -14.93 0.20 25.87
C GLY A 26 -14.03 -0.14 27.07
N LEU A 27 -13.80 -1.42 27.36
CA LEU A 27 -12.87 -1.81 28.42
C LEU A 27 -11.42 -1.42 28.08
N SER A 28 -10.65 -0.96 29.08
CA SER A 28 -9.24 -0.59 28.94
C SER A 28 -8.31 -1.76 28.54
N ARG A 29 -8.77 -3.01 28.66
CA ARG A 29 -8.08 -4.18 28.10
C ARG A 29 -8.14 -4.25 26.57
N HIS A 30 -8.89 -3.36 25.93
CA HIS A 30 -8.96 -3.23 24.46
C HIS A 30 -8.08 -2.09 23.93
N VAL A 31 -7.10 -1.63 24.71
CA VAL A 31 -6.09 -0.70 24.20
C VAL A 31 -5.27 -1.41 23.13
N ILE A 32 -5.34 -0.88 21.91
CA ILE A 32 -4.53 -1.35 20.78
C ILE A 32 -3.14 -0.75 20.96
N ALA A 33 -2.11 -1.61 21.02
CA ALA A 33 -0.74 -1.15 20.96
C ALA A 33 -0.40 -0.79 19.50
N GLU A 34 0.24 0.36 19.30
CA GLU A 34 0.64 0.84 17.98
C GLU A 34 2.16 0.97 17.92
N TYR A 35 2.75 0.36 16.90
CA TYR A 35 4.17 0.43 16.60
C TYR A 35 4.37 1.02 15.21
N SER A 36 5.55 1.58 14.96
CA SER A 36 5.92 2.09 13.64
C SER A 36 7.23 1.46 13.20
N ALA A 37 7.32 1.10 11.91
CA ALA A 37 8.48 0.52 11.28
C ALA A 37 8.79 1.23 9.96
N ILE A 38 10.08 1.44 9.70
CA ILE A 38 10.58 1.85 8.39
C ILE A 38 11.05 0.59 7.66
N ILE A 39 10.47 0.33 6.50
CA ILE A 39 10.79 -0.84 5.66
C ILE A 39 11.78 -0.40 4.59
N ASP A 40 12.85 -1.19 4.40
CA ASP A 40 13.79 -0.91 3.31
C ASP A 40 13.11 -1.11 1.95
N SER A 41 13.45 -0.27 0.97
CA SER A 41 12.77 -0.23 -0.33
C SER A 41 13.01 -1.45 -1.23
N HIS A 42 13.91 -2.36 -0.85
CA HIS A 42 14.08 -3.63 -1.55
C HIS A 42 13.11 -4.73 -1.12
N TYR A 43 12.40 -4.55 -0.01
CA TYR A 43 11.35 -5.49 0.42
C TYR A 43 10.02 -5.10 -0.22
N ASP A 44 9.21 -6.10 -0.51
CA ASP A 44 7.83 -5.90 -0.96
C ASP A 44 6.81 -6.20 0.14
N LEU A 45 5.52 -6.16 -0.22
CA LEU A 45 4.46 -6.43 0.74
C LEU A 45 4.46 -7.90 1.19
N ASP A 46 4.80 -8.83 0.29
CA ASP A 46 4.81 -10.26 0.60
C ASP A 46 5.91 -10.55 1.63
N ASP A 47 7.08 -9.93 1.47
CA ASP A 47 8.19 -10.03 2.42
C ASP A 47 7.78 -9.61 3.84
N ILE A 48 7.13 -8.45 4.01
CA ILE A 48 6.75 -7.98 5.34
C ILE A 48 5.54 -8.71 5.92
N THR A 49 4.82 -9.49 5.12
CA THR A 49 3.77 -10.38 5.63
C THR A 49 4.30 -11.74 6.07
N ASP A 50 5.55 -12.06 5.74
CA ASP A 50 6.21 -13.27 6.23
C ASP A 50 6.41 -13.22 7.75
N PRO A 51 6.01 -14.27 8.50
CA PRO A 51 6.18 -14.27 9.95
C PRO A 51 7.63 -14.20 10.43
N GLY A 52 8.58 -14.66 9.60
CA GLY A 52 10.01 -14.64 9.85
C GLY A 52 10.61 -13.24 9.78
N PHE A 53 10.01 -12.34 9.00
CA PHE A 53 10.48 -10.95 8.85
C PHE A 53 10.61 -10.24 10.21
N TRP A 54 9.65 -10.47 11.10
CA TRP A 54 9.52 -9.77 12.37
C TRP A 54 10.20 -10.45 13.57
N VAL A 55 10.89 -11.57 13.37
CA VAL A 55 11.47 -12.37 14.48
C VAL A 55 12.35 -11.53 15.40
N HIS A 56 13.14 -10.64 14.80
CA HIS A 56 14.06 -9.74 15.50
C HIS A 56 13.37 -8.69 16.40
N VAL A 57 12.09 -8.38 16.16
CA VAL A 57 11.30 -7.44 16.97
C VAL A 57 10.16 -8.10 17.75
N SER A 58 9.96 -9.40 17.59
CA SER A 58 8.88 -10.16 18.22
C SER A 58 8.77 -9.96 19.73
N ARG A 59 9.90 -9.83 20.43
CA ARG A 59 9.95 -9.61 21.89
C ARG A 59 9.48 -8.22 22.33
N MET A 60 9.46 -7.24 21.41
CA MET A 60 8.97 -5.89 21.67
C MET A 60 7.46 -5.78 21.43
N ILE A 61 6.89 -6.71 20.65
CA ILE A 61 5.46 -6.78 20.38
C ILE A 61 4.77 -7.37 21.59
N SER A 62 4.07 -6.53 22.34
CA SER A 62 3.35 -6.92 23.56
C SER A 62 1.90 -6.45 23.51
N GLY A 63 0.99 -7.27 24.01
CA GLY A 63 -0.44 -6.97 24.11
C GLY A 63 -1.31 -7.88 23.26
N ASP A 64 -2.62 -7.83 23.51
CA ASP A 64 -3.60 -8.70 22.86
C ASP A 64 -4.00 -8.19 21.46
N PHE A 65 -3.90 -6.87 21.24
CA PHE A 65 -4.23 -6.22 19.97
C PHE A 65 -3.09 -5.28 19.57
N VAL A 66 -2.46 -5.53 18.43
CA VAL A 66 -1.31 -4.75 17.98
C VAL A 66 -1.45 -4.34 16.52
N LYS A 67 -1.18 -3.06 16.23
CA LYS A 67 -1.01 -2.53 14.88
C LYS A 67 0.44 -2.10 14.64
N ILE A 68 0.91 -2.32 13.41
CA ILE A 68 2.23 -1.87 12.97
C ILE A 68 2.04 -0.99 11.73
N HIS A 69 2.43 0.28 11.85
CA HIS A 69 2.46 1.25 10.76
C HIS A 69 3.79 1.11 10.04
N CYS A 70 3.76 0.67 8.79
CA CYS A 70 4.93 0.41 7.96
C CYS A 70 5.02 1.49 6.89
N LEU A 71 6.13 2.23 6.87
CA LEU A 71 6.44 3.19 5.82
C LEU A 71 7.70 2.72 5.09
N TRP A 72 7.63 2.62 3.77
CA TRP A 72 8.83 2.33 2.99
C TRP A 72 9.81 3.50 3.05
N ALA A 73 11.11 3.20 3.11
CA ALA A 73 12.16 4.20 3.26
C ALA A 73 12.21 5.22 2.11
N ASP A 74 11.70 4.86 0.94
CA ASP A 74 11.56 5.73 -0.21
C ASP A 74 10.25 6.54 -0.24
N GLY A 75 9.37 6.31 0.73
CA GLY A 75 8.06 6.95 0.85
C GLY A 75 7.02 6.48 -0.17
N SER A 76 7.32 5.43 -0.94
CA SER A 76 6.44 4.95 -2.02
C SER A 76 5.15 4.32 -1.50
N ARG A 77 5.19 3.73 -0.29
CA ARG A 77 4.10 2.92 0.24
C ARG A 77 3.97 3.04 1.74
N TYR A 78 2.73 3.04 2.21
CA TYR A 78 2.37 3.00 3.61
C TYR A 78 1.34 1.92 3.87
N VAL A 79 1.61 1.05 4.84
CA VAL A 79 0.79 -0.13 5.14
C VAL A 79 0.53 -0.19 6.63
N ILE A 80 -0.69 -0.54 7.01
CA ILE A 80 -1.04 -0.86 8.39
C ILE A 80 -1.25 -2.36 8.51
N LEU A 81 -0.43 -2.98 9.34
CA LEU A 81 -0.52 -4.40 9.67
C LEU A 81 -1.21 -4.60 11.01
N PHE A 82 -1.99 -5.66 11.12
CA PHE A 82 -2.51 -6.19 12.39
C PHE A 82 -1.75 -7.46 12.77
N VAL A 83 -1.22 -7.51 13.98
CA VAL A 83 -0.61 -8.75 14.50
C VAL A 83 -1.71 -9.71 14.90
N SER A 84 -1.78 -10.85 14.21
CA SER A 84 -2.77 -11.89 14.47
C SER A 84 -2.31 -12.90 15.53
N SER A 85 -1.01 -13.21 15.59
CA SER A 85 -0.42 -14.07 16.62
C SER A 85 1.09 -13.94 16.66
N VAL A 86 1.68 -14.30 17.80
CA VAL A 86 3.13 -14.46 17.98
C VAL A 86 3.39 -15.87 18.53
N ILE A 87 4.11 -16.71 17.79
CA ILE A 87 4.40 -18.11 18.16
C ILE A 87 5.88 -18.36 17.94
N ASN A 88 6.62 -18.76 18.98
CA ASN A 88 8.06 -19.05 18.89
C ASN A 88 8.85 -17.94 18.19
N GLU A 89 8.59 -16.67 18.54
CA GLU A 89 9.18 -15.47 17.93
C GLU A 89 8.72 -15.15 16.50
N PHE A 90 7.95 -16.02 15.83
CA PHE A 90 7.33 -15.70 14.54
C PHE A 90 6.07 -14.86 14.74
N VAL A 91 5.94 -13.77 13.97
CA VAL A 91 4.83 -12.82 14.11
C VAL A 91 3.94 -12.90 12.88
N SER A 92 2.78 -13.53 13.00
CA SER A 92 1.82 -13.60 11.89
C SER A 92 1.04 -12.29 11.81
N VAL A 93 1.13 -11.60 10.68
CA VAL A 93 0.46 -10.32 10.45
C VAL A 93 -0.64 -10.44 9.38
N LYS A 94 -1.57 -9.48 9.38
CA LYS A 94 -2.57 -9.29 8.33
C LYS A 94 -2.55 -7.84 7.89
N VAL A 95 -2.62 -7.60 6.59
CA VAL A 95 -2.78 -6.25 6.04
C VAL A 95 -4.18 -5.75 6.36
N ILE A 96 -4.27 -4.59 7.03
CA ILE A 96 -5.54 -3.88 7.24
C ILE A 96 -5.72 -2.84 6.15
N GLU A 97 -4.69 -2.02 5.95
CA GLU A 97 -4.69 -0.91 5.01
C GLU A 97 -3.39 -0.93 4.22
N ASP A 98 -3.49 -0.61 2.95
CA ASP A 98 -2.38 -0.60 2.01
C ASP A 98 -2.56 0.61 1.09
N TYR A 99 -1.70 1.59 1.29
CA TYR A 99 -1.67 2.81 0.51
C TYR A 99 -0.39 2.80 -0.33
N ASP A 100 -0.57 2.61 -1.63
CA ASP A 100 0.42 3.08 -2.59
C ASP A 100 0.34 4.60 -2.58
N ILE A 101 1.30 5.24 -1.90
CA ILE A 101 1.36 6.70 -1.85
C ILE A 101 1.74 7.22 -3.23
N GLY A 102 2.36 6.37 -4.06
CA GLY A 102 3.10 6.81 -5.22
C GLY A 102 4.19 7.79 -4.83
N PHE A 103 5.09 8.10 -5.75
CA PHE A 103 5.73 9.41 -5.68
C PHE A 103 4.70 10.44 -6.15
N GLU A 104 3.71 10.79 -5.31
CA GLU A 104 3.05 12.07 -5.46
C GLU A 104 4.09 13.14 -5.12
N SER A 105 4.94 13.45 -6.09
CA SER A 105 5.66 14.70 -6.06
C SER A 105 4.60 15.79 -5.91
N ALA A 106 4.77 16.66 -4.92
CA ALA A 106 4.01 17.90 -4.78
C ALA A 106 4.16 18.84 -6.01
N ASP A 107 4.76 18.35 -7.10
CA ASP A 107 5.05 19.01 -8.36
C ASP A 107 4.08 18.63 -9.49
N ASN A 108 3.09 17.75 -9.27
CA ASN A 108 2.05 17.46 -10.26
C ASN A 108 1.11 18.66 -10.57
N VAL A 109 1.43 19.88 -10.11
CA VAL A 109 0.67 21.11 -10.36
C VAL A 109 0.97 21.75 -11.72
N VAL A 110 1.87 21.22 -12.53
CA VAL A 110 1.99 21.66 -13.94
C VAL A 110 1.95 20.45 -14.88
N ALA A 111 0.79 19.80 -14.94
CA ALA A 111 0.37 19.22 -16.21
C ALA A 111 0.18 20.37 -17.21
N ALA A 112 1.29 20.85 -17.77
CA ALA A 112 1.24 21.39 -19.12
C ALA A 112 0.58 20.30 -19.98
N ALA A 113 -0.32 20.67 -20.88
CA ALA A 113 -1.11 19.78 -21.71
C ALA A 113 -0.26 19.01 -22.77
N GLY A 114 0.88 18.47 -22.36
CA GLY A 114 1.79 17.65 -23.15
C GLY A 114 1.41 16.17 -23.15
N LYS A 115 2.02 15.42 -24.06
CA LYS A 115 2.01 13.96 -24.17
C LYS A 115 3.05 13.31 -23.26
N TYR A 116 4.01 14.06 -22.73
CA TYR A 116 5.12 13.58 -21.88
C TYR A 116 5.15 14.26 -20.51
N GLY A 117 5.42 13.46 -19.48
CA GLY A 117 5.56 13.89 -18.09
C GLY A 117 6.93 13.55 -17.52
N VAL A 118 7.26 14.17 -16.39
CA VAL A 118 8.51 13.95 -15.65
C VAL A 118 8.19 13.47 -14.24
N ARG A 119 8.84 12.40 -13.79
CA ARG A 119 8.77 11.95 -12.39
C ARG A 119 10.13 11.49 -11.88
N TYR A 120 10.28 11.44 -10.56
CA TYR A 120 11.47 10.88 -9.92
C TYR A 120 11.24 9.39 -9.64
N GLY A 121 12.07 8.52 -10.21
CA GLY A 121 11.99 7.05 -10.06
C GLY A 121 12.88 6.48 -8.95
N GLY A 122 13.20 7.27 -7.93
CA GLY A 122 14.04 6.85 -6.82
C GLY A 122 15.54 6.82 -7.13
N ARG A 123 16.33 6.31 -6.18
CA ARG A 123 17.81 6.38 -6.19
C ARG A 123 18.45 5.69 -7.41
N THR A 124 17.81 4.63 -7.91
CA THR A 124 18.33 3.80 -9.02
C THR A 124 17.96 4.37 -10.38
N LEU A 125 16.69 4.75 -10.57
CA LEU A 125 16.20 5.23 -11.87
C LEU A 125 16.36 6.75 -12.05
N ARG A 126 16.61 7.49 -10.96
CA ARG A 126 16.71 8.95 -10.90
C ARG A 126 15.52 9.62 -11.60
N TRP A 127 15.69 10.84 -12.11
CA TRP A 127 14.64 11.51 -12.88
C TRP A 127 14.40 10.78 -14.20
N LEU A 128 13.12 10.61 -14.54
CA LEU A 128 12.68 9.90 -15.73
C LEU A 128 11.57 10.68 -16.46
N VAL A 129 11.53 10.50 -17.78
CA VAL A 129 10.50 11.03 -18.68
C VAL A 129 9.61 9.87 -19.08
N TYR A 130 8.30 10.04 -18.95
CA TYR A 130 7.31 9.03 -19.29
C TYR A 130 6.24 9.60 -20.22
N ARG A 131 5.63 8.73 -21.03
CA ARG A 131 4.49 9.11 -21.87
C ARG A 131 3.23 9.05 -21.03
N ILE A 132 2.46 10.13 -21.00
CA ILE A 132 1.28 10.25 -20.14
C ILE A 132 0.17 9.27 -20.54
N SER A 133 0.06 8.92 -21.83
CA SER A 133 -1.04 8.06 -22.32
C SER A 133 -1.02 6.63 -21.77
N ASP A 134 0.15 6.08 -21.46
CA ASP A 134 0.31 4.68 -21.08
C ASP A 134 1.40 4.45 -20.02
N ASP A 135 1.86 5.52 -19.38
CA ASP A 135 2.94 5.55 -18.38
C ASP A 135 4.26 4.91 -18.85
N LEU A 136 4.48 4.81 -20.17
CA LEU A 136 5.67 4.21 -20.71
C LEU A 136 6.89 5.09 -20.45
N ILE A 137 7.90 4.54 -19.76
CA ILE A 137 9.17 5.22 -19.54
C ILE A 137 9.89 5.39 -20.89
N VAL A 138 10.03 6.63 -21.32
CA VAL A 138 10.75 7.03 -22.54
C VAL A 138 12.23 7.14 -22.23
N GLU A 139 12.56 7.68 -21.06
CA GLU A 139 13.94 7.91 -20.66
C GLU A 139 14.09 7.90 -19.14
N ARG A 140 15.24 7.46 -18.63
CA ARG A 140 15.54 7.36 -17.20
C ARG A 140 17.02 7.64 -16.93
N GLY A 141 17.36 7.86 -15.66
CA GLY A 141 18.73 8.10 -15.20
C GLY A 141 19.15 9.57 -15.25
N ILE A 142 18.20 10.49 -15.41
CA ILE A 142 18.49 11.92 -15.53
C ILE A 142 18.87 12.47 -14.15
N SER A 143 19.93 13.27 -14.11
CA SER A 143 20.54 13.68 -12.83
C SER A 143 19.74 14.78 -12.14
N THR A 144 19.12 15.68 -12.91
CA THR A 144 18.37 16.82 -12.39
C THR A 144 16.97 16.90 -12.98
N LYS A 145 16.06 17.57 -12.26
CA LYS A 145 14.67 17.79 -12.71
C LYS A 145 14.64 18.70 -13.94
N GLU A 146 15.50 19.70 -13.98
CA GLU A 146 15.61 20.67 -15.07
C GLU A 146 16.00 20.00 -16.37
N GLU A 147 16.96 19.06 -16.32
CA GLU A 147 17.34 18.25 -17.48
C GLU A 147 16.17 17.39 -17.95
N ALA A 148 15.43 16.78 -17.02
CA ALA A 148 14.30 15.91 -17.39
C ALA A 148 13.15 16.69 -18.03
N ASN A 149 12.86 17.90 -17.53
CA ASN A 149 11.88 18.80 -18.14
C ASN A 149 12.29 19.24 -19.53
N LYS A 150 13.58 19.56 -19.73
CA LYS A 150 14.11 19.92 -21.05
C LYS A 150 13.93 18.76 -22.04
N LYS A 151 14.25 17.53 -21.63
CA LYS A 151 14.06 16.34 -22.47
C LYS A 151 12.59 16.08 -22.78
N ALA A 152 11.70 16.23 -21.80
CA ALA A 152 10.27 16.10 -22.04
C ALA A 152 9.79 17.08 -23.11
N GLN A 153 10.24 18.34 -23.07
CA GLN A 153 9.95 19.33 -24.09
C GLN A 153 10.53 18.97 -25.47
N GLU A 154 11.79 18.50 -25.52
CA GLU A 154 12.41 18.03 -26.77
C GLU A 154 11.60 16.87 -27.41
N TYR A 155 11.02 15.99 -26.60
CA TYR A 155 10.15 14.92 -27.09
C TYR A 155 8.82 15.42 -27.64
N GLU A 156 8.23 16.47 -27.06
CA GLU A 156 7.04 17.13 -27.61
C GLU A 156 7.34 17.76 -28.98
N GLU A 157 8.44 18.51 -29.07
CA GLU A 157 8.83 19.23 -30.28
C GLU A 157 9.16 18.28 -31.44
N ARG A 158 9.73 17.10 -31.17
CA ARG A 158 10.08 16.12 -32.20
C ARG A 158 8.85 15.43 -32.83
N LEU A 159 7.70 15.47 -32.17
CA LEU A 159 6.47 14.78 -32.59
C LEU A 159 5.38 15.73 -33.09
N THR A 160 5.71 17.02 -33.24
CA THR A 160 4.87 18.06 -33.85
C THR A 160 5.33 18.32 -35.28
#